data_AF-A0A0C2GZ55-F1
#
_entry.id   AF-A0A0C2GZ55-F1
#
_cell.length_a   1.000
_cell.length_b   1.000
_cell.length_c   1.000
_cell.angle_alpha   90.00
_cell.angle_beta   90.00
_cell.angle_gamma   90.00
#
_symmetry.space_group_name_H-M   'P 1'
#
loop_
_entity.id
_entity.type
_entity.pdbx_description
1 polymer ?
#
loop_
_entity_poly.entity_id
_entity_poly.type
_entity_poly.pdbx_seq_one_letter_code
_entity_poly.pdbx_strand_id
1 'polypeptide(L)'
;MVLCGNSSDDLNQRYRGRIEKVKFGVPINEAFAHDIPATLLVLLLKVNKEGPLKKDIWRAPGNQAQVRKLSHIMQHGRLVNIANFSVYTAASVIKKFLSKLPGGIFGMENEQVLFNSALHNTDADKQRQVFYRLGAFTL
;
A
#
# COMPACT_ATOMS: atom_id res chain seq x y z
N MET A 1 10.63 10.93 13.24
CA MET A 1 11.63 11.93 12.80
C MET A 1 12.17 11.47 11.46
N VAL A 2 11.80 12.14 10.38
CA VAL A 2 12.31 11.80 9.03
C VAL A 2 13.66 12.47 8.87
N LEU A 3 14.74 11.69 8.83
CA LEU A 3 16.09 12.19 8.65
C LEU A 3 16.39 12.31 7.15
N CYS A 4 16.36 13.53 6.63
CA CYS A 4 17.00 13.88 5.37
C CYS A 4 18.47 14.19 5.67
N GLY A 5 19.37 13.24 5.40
CA GLY A 5 20.83 13.41 5.56
C GLY A 5 21.55 13.25 4.24
N ASN A 6 22.24 14.31 3.81
CA ASN A 6 23.19 14.31 2.70
C ASN A 6 24.36 13.36 3.00
N SER A 7 24.52 12.31 2.19
CA SER A 7 25.78 11.57 2.02
C SER A 7 25.74 10.92 0.63
N SER A 8 26.29 11.62 -0.35
CA SER A 8 26.20 11.30 -1.78
C SER A 8 26.77 9.93 -2.16
N ASP A 9 27.62 9.34 -1.33
CA ASP A 9 28.28 8.05 -1.60
C ASP A 9 27.60 6.83 -0.96
N ASP A 10 26.82 6.96 0.12
CA ASP A 10 26.16 5.81 0.77
C ASP A 10 24.83 5.42 0.08
N LEU A 11 24.19 6.36 -0.62
CA LEU A 11 23.00 6.11 -1.44
C LEU A 11 23.31 5.18 -2.63
N ASN A 12 24.48 5.33 -3.26
CA ASN A 12 24.85 4.50 -4.40
C ASN A 12 25.16 3.05 -4.01
N GLN A 13 25.52 2.79 -2.75
CA GLN A 13 25.81 1.44 -2.26
C GLN A 13 24.52 0.69 -1.86
N ARG A 14 23.56 1.37 -1.20
CA ARG A 14 22.32 0.72 -0.70
C ARG A 14 21.33 0.33 -1.80
N TYR A 15 21.31 1.06 -2.92
CA TYR A 15 20.47 0.73 -4.08
C TYR A 15 21.15 -0.18 -5.11
N ARG A 16 22.41 -0.61 -4.85
CA ARG A 16 23.14 -1.59 -5.68
C ARG A 16 22.85 -3.05 -5.31
N GLY A 17 21.85 -3.28 -4.47
CA GLY A 17 21.33 -4.59 -4.10
C GLY A 17 19.93 -4.81 -4.68
N ARG A 18 19.66 -6.06 -5.07
CA ARG A 18 18.35 -6.58 -5.50
C ARG A 18 17.18 -5.89 -4.78
N ILE A 19 16.21 -5.35 -5.52
CA ILE A 19 14.99 -4.79 -4.92
C ILE A 19 14.28 -5.86 -4.10
N GLU A 20 13.81 -5.50 -2.92
CA GLU A 20 13.01 -6.38 -2.08
C GLU A 20 11.77 -6.90 -2.84
N LYS A 21 11.50 -8.19 -2.71
CA LYS A 21 10.35 -8.82 -3.33
C LYS A 21 9.08 -8.46 -2.56
N VAL A 22 8.08 -7.95 -3.25
CA VAL A 22 6.76 -7.74 -2.66
C VAL A 22 5.99 -9.06 -2.65
N LYS A 23 5.68 -9.56 -1.45
CA LYS A 23 4.92 -10.80 -1.26
C LYS A 23 3.42 -10.51 -1.34
N PHE A 24 2.77 -10.95 -2.41
CA PHE A 24 1.30 -10.87 -2.53
C PHE A 24 0.68 -12.14 -1.96
N GLY A 25 -0.44 -12.02 -1.26
CA GLY A 25 -1.15 -13.21 -0.76
C GLY A 25 -0.71 -13.68 0.61
N VAL A 26 0.24 -13.00 1.25
CA VAL A 26 0.73 -13.34 2.59
C VAL A 26 0.03 -12.51 3.66
N PRO A 27 -0.07 -13.00 4.90
CA PRO A 27 -0.64 -12.26 6.02
C PRO A 27 0.01 -10.88 6.23
N ILE A 28 -0.74 -9.94 6.80
CA ILE A 28 -0.29 -8.54 6.96
C ILE A 28 1.02 -8.42 7.76
N ASN A 29 1.18 -9.23 8.81
CA ASN A 29 2.41 -9.26 9.62
C ASN A 29 3.64 -9.72 8.84
N GLU A 30 3.46 -10.53 7.78
CA GLU A 30 4.55 -10.91 6.88
C GLU A 30 4.74 -9.88 5.77
N ALA A 31 3.64 -9.33 5.24
CA ALA A 31 3.66 -8.35 4.16
C ALA A 31 4.33 -7.01 4.57
N PHE A 32 4.27 -6.67 5.86
CA PHE A 32 4.77 -5.44 6.45
C PHE A 32 5.73 -5.71 7.64
N ALA A 33 6.41 -6.86 7.66
CA ALA A 33 7.22 -7.31 8.81
C ALA A 33 8.34 -6.34 9.23
N HIS A 34 8.87 -5.56 8.29
CA HIS A 34 9.97 -4.63 8.53
C HIS A 34 9.58 -3.17 8.27
N ASP A 35 8.79 -2.92 7.22
CA ASP A 35 8.15 -1.64 6.87
C ASP A 35 7.22 -1.89 5.66
N ILE A 36 6.66 -0.84 5.08
CA ILE A 36 6.01 -0.83 3.76
C ILE A 36 7.06 -1.20 2.69
N PRO A 37 6.85 -2.25 1.87
CA PRO A 37 7.78 -2.63 0.82
C PRO A 37 8.08 -1.45 -0.12
N ALA A 38 9.37 -1.18 -0.40
CA ALA A 38 9.79 0.05 -1.08
C ALA A 38 9.08 0.29 -2.43
N THR A 39 8.87 -0.76 -3.24
CA THR A 39 8.16 -0.60 -4.52
C THR A 39 6.67 -0.28 -4.32
N LEU A 40 6.03 -0.81 -3.27
CA LEU A 40 4.65 -0.44 -2.92
C LEU A 40 4.59 1.03 -2.45
N LEU A 41 5.54 1.47 -1.61
CA LEU A 41 5.67 2.85 -1.18
C LEU A 41 5.83 3.82 -2.37
N VAL A 42 6.67 3.47 -3.34
CA VAL A 42 6.85 4.28 -4.56
C VAL A 42 5.54 4.41 -5.37
N LEU A 43 4.73 3.34 -5.47
CA LEU A 43 3.41 3.43 -6.11
C LEU A 43 2.45 4.31 -5.31
N LEU A 44 2.45 4.22 -3.97
CA LEU A 44 1.65 5.07 -3.09
C LEU A 44 2.03 6.54 -3.26
N LEU A 45 3.32 6.86 -3.30
CA LEU A 45 3.83 8.22 -3.53
C LEU A 45 3.46 8.75 -4.91
N LYS A 46 3.51 7.90 -5.96
CA LYS A 46 3.05 8.28 -7.30
C LYS A 46 1.56 8.64 -7.30
N VAL A 47 0.72 7.82 -6.68
CA VAL A 47 -0.72 8.09 -6.57
C VAL A 47 -0.99 9.32 -5.70
N ASN A 48 -0.24 9.53 -4.62
CA ASN A 48 -0.37 10.73 -3.79
C ASN A 48 -0.03 12.01 -4.57
N LYS A 49 1.02 11.97 -5.41
CA LYS A 49 1.45 13.11 -6.22
C LYS A 49 0.52 13.41 -7.40
N GLU A 50 0.12 12.40 -8.16
CA GLU A 50 -0.59 12.58 -9.43
C GLU A 50 -2.11 12.37 -9.30
N GLY A 51 -2.55 11.58 -8.32
CA GLY A 51 -3.94 11.15 -8.14
C GLY A 51 -4.93 12.27 -7.88
N PRO A 52 -4.63 13.30 -7.05
CA PRO A 52 -5.54 14.43 -6.82
C PRO A 52 -5.92 15.20 -8.10
N LEU A 53 -5.06 15.15 -9.12
CA LEU A 53 -5.28 15.81 -10.42
C LEU A 53 -6.03 14.94 -11.43
N LYS A 54 -6.46 13.73 -11.03
CA LYS A 54 -7.05 12.73 -11.93
C LYS A 54 -8.44 12.35 -11.47
N LYS A 55 -9.39 12.44 -12.40
CA LYS A 55 -10.77 12.00 -12.17
C LYS A 55 -10.80 10.49 -11.91
N ASP A 56 -11.62 10.07 -10.96
CA ASP A 56 -11.93 8.66 -10.70
C ASP A 56 -10.70 7.79 -10.34
N ILE A 57 -9.66 8.32 -9.69
CA ILE A 57 -8.38 7.61 -9.48
C ILE A 57 -8.51 6.22 -8.83
N TRP A 58 -9.38 6.08 -7.83
CA TRP A 58 -9.64 4.79 -7.17
C TRP A 58 -10.77 3.98 -7.80
N ARG A 59 -11.52 4.57 -8.74
CA ARG A 59 -12.71 4.00 -9.38
C ARG A 59 -12.43 3.48 -10.78
N ALA A 60 -11.75 4.26 -11.63
CA ALA A 60 -11.39 3.86 -12.98
C ALA A 60 -10.32 2.75 -12.97
N PRO A 61 -10.44 1.75 -13.85
CA PRO A 61 -9.47 0.66 -13.92
C PRO A 61 -8.17 1.10 -14.61
N GLY A 62 -7.05 0.58 -14.13
CA GLY A 62 -5.78 0.64 -14.85
C GLY A 62 -5.72 -0.34 -16.02
N ASN A 63 -4.71 -0.21 -16.88
CA ASN A 63 -4.49 -1.15 -17.97
C ASN A 63 -4.13 -2.54 -17.41
N GLN A 64 -4.98 -3.54 -17.63
CA GLN A 64 -4.84 -4.84 -16.98
C GLN A 64 -3.57 -5.61 -17.36
N ALA A 65 -3.06 -5.44 -18.58
CA ALA A 65 -1.78 -6.04 -18.98
C ALA A 65 -0.62 -5.39 -18.20
N GLN A 66 -0.64 -4.06 -18.04
CA GLN A 66 0.35 -3.35 -17.24
C GLN A 66 0.22 -3.68 -15.74
N VAL A 67 -0.99 -3.82 -15.20
CA VAL A 67 -1.23 -4.25 -13.82
C VAL A 67 -0.59 -5.62 -13.57
N ARG A 68 -0.80 -6.59 -14.49
CA ARG A 68 -0.18 -7.92 -14.40
C ARG A 68 1.35 -7.82 -14.48
N LYS A 69 1.89 -7.08 -15.44
CA LYS A 69 3.34 -6.87 -15.63
C LYS A 69 3.98 -6.25 -14.39
N LEU A 70 3.41 -5.18 -13.86
CA LEU A 70 3.93 -4.47 -12.69
C LEU A 70 3.86 -5.34 -11.42
N SER A 71 2.74 -6.04 -11.20
CA SER A 71 2.61 -7.01 -10.09
C SER A 71 3.74 -8.06 -10.15
N HIS A 72 3.99 -8.62 -11.34
CA HIS A 72 5.01 -9.64 -11.54
C HIS A 72 6.42 -9.11 -11.28
N ILE A 73 6.74 -7.89 -11.76
CA ILE A 73 8.02 -7.23 -11.48
C ILE A 73 8.22 -7.05 -9.97
N MET A 74 7.21 -6.56 -9.26
CA MET A 74 7.25 -6.36 -7.80
C MET A 74 7.51 -7.67 -7.06
N GLN A 75 6.84 -8.76 -7.43
CA GLN A 75 7.02 -10.08 -6.82
C GLN A 75 8.42 -10.66 -7.02
N HIS A 76 9.09 -10.29 -8.12
CA HIS A 76 10.43 -10.79 -8.44
C HIS A 76 11.55 -9.86 -7.96
N GLY A 77 11.22 -8.70 -7.39
CA GLY A 77 12.21 -7.74 -6.91
C GLY A 77 13.03 -7.14 -8.05
N ARG A 78 12.38 -6.84 -9.19
CA ARG A 78 13.05 -6.25 -10.37
C ARG A 78 12.90 -4.74 -10.39
N LEU A 79 13.93 -4.05 -10.88
CA LEU A 79 13.89 -2.61 -11.16
C LEU A 79 12.77 -2.29 -12.15
N VAL A 80 12.03 -1.23 -11.86
CA VAL A 80 10.94 -0.76 -12.71
C VAL A 80 10.91 0.75 -12.76
N ASN A 81 10.86 1.30 -13.97
CA ASN A 81 10.60 2.72 -14.16
C ASN A 81 9.09 2.97 -14.04
N ILE A 82 8.66 3.48 -12.88
CA ILE A 82 7.25 3.79 -12.60
C ILE A 82 6.68 4.94 -13.44
N ALA A 83 7.52 5.75 -14.09
CA ALA A 83 7.06 6.80 -14.99
C ALA A 83 6.34 6.22 -16.23
N ASN A 84 6.68 4.98 -16.62
CA ASN A 84 6.07 4.29 -17.76
C ASN A 84 4.67 3.72 -17.46
N PHE A 85 4.21 3.78 -16.21
CA PHE A 85 2.92 3.28 -15.80
C PHE A 85 1.99 4.45 -15.48
N SER A 86 0.75 4.36 -15.93
CA SER A 86 -0.25 5.37 -15.56
C SER A 86 -0.54 5.32 -14.06
N VAL A 87 -0.99 6.44 -13.50
CA VAL A 87 -1.40 6.48 -12.08
C VAL A 87 -2.59 5.54 -11.80
N TYR A 88 -3.48 5.29 -12.78
CA TYR A 88 -4.56 4.29 -12.66
C TYR A 88 -4.02 2.86 -12.56
N THR A 89 -2.94 2.54 -13.30
CA THR A 89 -2.26 1.25 -13.19
C THR A 89 -1.60 1.11 -11.80
N ALA A 90 -0.93 2.15 -11.30
CA ALA A 90 -0.37 2.15 -9.95
C ALA A 90 -1.46 1.94 -8.88
N ALA A 91 -2.55 2.70 -8.93
CA ALA A 91 -3.69 2.55 -8.02
C ALA A 91 -4.32 1.15 -8.09
N SER A 92 -4.43 0.57 -9.30
CA SER A 92 -4.95 -0.78 -9.47
C SER A 92 -4.04 -1.87 -8.89
N VAL A 93 -2.71 -1.69 -8.98
CA VAL A 93 -1.75 -2.61 -8.37
C VAL A 93 -1.78 -2.51 -6.84
N ILE A 94 -1.89 -1.30 -6.28
CA ILE A 94 -2.06 -1.09 -4.83
C ILE A 94 -3.34 -1.80 -4.35
N LYS A 95 -4.49 -1.53 -4.99
CA LYS A 95 -5.75 -2.22 -4.65
C LYS A 95 -5.63 -3.73 -4.74
N LYS A 96 -4.96 -4.25 -5.78
CA LYS A 96 -4.73 -5.69 -5.97
C LYS A 96 -3.81 -6.30 -4.90
N PHE A 97 -2.83 -5.55 -4.41
CA PHE A 97 -1.98 -5.99 -3.31
C PHE A 97 -2.81 -6.12 -2.03
N LEU A 98 -3.54 -5.07 -1.67
CA LEU A 98 -4.40 -5.05 -0.47
C LEU A 98 -5.50 -6.11 -0.54
N SER A 99 -6.14 -6.31 -1.70
CA SER A 99 -7.19 -7.32 -1.87
C SER A 99 -6.69 -8.76 -1.75
N LYS A 100 -5.37 -8.97 -1.75
CA LYS A 100 -4.75 -10.29 -1.58
C LYS A 100 -4.30 -10.55 -0.15
N LEU A 101 -4.39 -9.61 0.78
CA LEU A 101 -4.07 -9.86 2.18
C LEU A 101 -5.12 -10.81 2.78
N PRO A 102 -4.74 -12.00 3.28
CA PRO A 102 -5.67 -12.89 3.94
C PRO A 102 -6.14 -12.22 5.24
N GLY A 103 -7.46 -12.16 5.44
CA GLY A 103 -8.07 -11.48 6.59
C GLY A 103 -8.14 -9.95 6.48
N GLY A 104 -7.75 -9.35 5.35
CA GLY A 104 -7.83 -7.91 5.13
C GLY A 104 -6.73 -7.11 5.86
N ILE A 105 -6.83 -5.78 5.80
CA ILE A 105 -5.83 -4.89 6.43
C ILE A 105 -6.05 -4.83 7.95
N PHE A 106 -7.30 -4.88 8.39
CA PHE A 106 -7.62 -4.79 9.81
C PHE A 106 -7.65 -6.16 10.48
N GLY A 107 -7.71 -7.26 9.74
CA GLY A 107 -7.97 -8.58 10.31
C GLY A 107 -9.47 -8.81 10.53
N MET A 108 -9.91 -10.08 10.51
CA MET A 108 -11.33 -10.43 10.61
C MET A 108 -12.01 -9.89 11.87
N GLU A 109 -11.33 -9.98 13.02
CA GLU A 109 -11.88 -9.55 14.31
C GLU A 109 -12.09 -8.04 14.36
N ASN A 110 -11.09 -7.26 13.95
CA ASN A 110 -11.20 -5.80 13.96
C ASN A 110 -12.19 -5.31 12.89
N GLU A 111 -12.29 -5.97 11.74
CA GLU A 111 -13.32 -5.66 10.74
C GLU A 111 -14.73 -5.87 11.31
N GLN A 112 -14.98 -6.97 12.04
CA GLN A 112 -16.26 -7.19 12.71
C GLN A 112 -16.58 -6.08 13.72
N VAL A 113 -15.60 -5.66 14.53
CA VAL A 113 -15.78 -4.55 15.48
C VAL A 113 -16.10 -3.24 14.74
N LEU A 114 -15.39 -2.95 13.63
CA LEU A 114 -15.65 -1.77 12.80
C LEU A 114 -17.07 -1.79 12.22
N PHE A 115 -17.51 -2.92 11.64
CA PHE A 115 -18.84 -3.04 11.05
C PHE A 115 -19.94 -2.92 12.10
N ASN A 116 -19.82 -3.63 13.23
CA ASN A 116 -20.79 -3.55 14.32
C ASN A 116 -20.88 -2.13 14.87
N SER A 117 -19.74 -1.44 15.03
CA SER A 117 -19.73 -0.05 15.46
C SER A 117 -20.40 0.88 14.45
N ALA A 118 -20.13 0.70 13.15
CA ALA A 118 -20.70 1.53 12.09
C ALA A 118 -22.23 1.34 11.95
N LEU A 119 -22.73 0.12 12.16
CA LEU A 119 -24.15 -0.21 12.02
C LEU A 119 -24.99 0.17 13.24
N HIS A 120 -24.43 0.08 14.45
CA HIS A 120 -25.22 0.19 15.69
C HIS A 120 -24.95 1.45 16.50
N ASN A 121 -23.82 2.14 16.32
CA ASN A 121 -23.58 3.41 16.98
C ASN A 121 -23.98 4.57 16.07
N THR A 122 -24.92 5.41 16.51
CA THR A 122 -25.27 6.67 15.83
C THR A 122 -24.39 7.84 16.27
N ASP A 123 -23.60 7.64 17.33
CA ASP A 123 -22.69 8.63 17.89
C ASP A 123 -21.33 8.60 17.15
N ALA A 124 -21.06 9.67 16.40
CA ALA A 124 -19.86 9.81 15.58
C ALA A 124 -18.57 9.81 16.41
N ASP A 125 -18.58 10.33 17.65
CA ASP A 125 -17.39 10.39 18.47
C ASP A 125 -17.05 9.02 19.07
N LYS A 126 -18.06 8.23 19.43
CA LYS A 126 -17.86 6.82 19.81
C LYS A 126 -17.32 5.99 18.64
N GLN A 127 -17.86 6.18 17.43
CA GLN A 127 -17.34 5.51 16.23
C GLN A 127 -15.87 5.87 15.97
N ARG A 128 -15.50 7.16 16.11
CA ARG A 128 -14.10 7.61 15.99
C ARG A 128 -13.19 6.96 17.02
N GLN A 129 -13.62 6.88 18.28
CA GLN A 129 -12.83 6.24 19.34
C GLN A 129 -12.57 4.76 19.06
N VAL A 130 -13.57 4.02 18.55
CA VAL A 130 -13.39 2.63 18.10
C VAL A 130 -12.37 2.56 16.97
N PHE A 131 -12.48 3.43 15.97
CA PHE A 131 -11.53 3.47 14.85
C PHE A 131 -10.10 3.76 15.31
N TYR A 132 -9.89 4.76 16.17
CA TYR A 132 -8.57 5.10 16.70
C TYR A 132 -7.96 3.96 17.52
N ARG A 133 -8.77 3.26 18.32
CA ARG A 133 -8.31 2.11 19.09
C ARG A 133 -7.77 1.02 18.16
N LEU A 134 -8.50 0.69 17.09
CA LEU A 134 -8.11 -0.37 16.16
C LEU A 134 -6.90 0.03 15.29
N GLY A 135 -6.82 1.30 14.89
CA GLY A 135 -5.68 1.82 14.12
C GLY A 135 -4.35 1.81 14.88
N ALA A 136 -4.38 1.94 16.21
CA ALA A 136 -3.17 1.99 17.04
C ALA A 136 -2.52 0.63 17.31
N PHE A 137 -3.20 -0.50 17.06
CA PHE A 137 -2.66 -1.85 17.30
C PHE A 137 -2.19 -2.57 16.02
N THR A 138 -2.40 -1.98 14.83
CA THR A 138 -2.23 -2.68 13.54
C THR A 138 -1.01 -2.19 12.73
N LEU A 139 -0.24 -1.21 13.24
CA LEU A 139 0.98 -0.69 12.62
C LEU A 139 2.11 -0.55 13.64
#